data_AF-A0A0B4ER38-F1
#
_entry.id   AF-A0A0B4ER38-F1
#
_cell.length_a   1.000
_cell.length_b   1.000
_cell.length_c   1.000
_cell.angle_alpha   90.00
_cell.angle_beta   90.00
_cell.angle_gamma   90.00
#
_symmetry.space_group_name_H-M   'P 1'
#
loop_
_entity.id
_entity.type
_entity.pdbx_description
1 polymer ?
#
loop_
_entity_poly.entity_id
_entity_poly.type
_entity_poly.pdbx_seq_one_letter_code
_entity_poly.pdbx_strand_id
1 'polypeptide(L)'
;MEGEDRIRYGVINVGVNPTLKPGEFSLEVHILDFDEDIYGKKMYIELMEYLRKEEKFDSVEELIACIANDVAVWTKRSKELKNGSCIKIGEF
;
A
#
# COMPACT_ATOMS: atom_id res chain seq x y z
N MET A 1 4.25 -8.22 10.36
CA MET A 1 5.43 -8.60 9.53
C MET A 1 6.16 -9.71 10.28
N GLU A 2 7.04 -10.48 9.65
CA GLU A 2 7.82 -11.50 10.37
C GLU A 2 8.57 -10.87 11.55
N GLY A 3 8.27 -11.35 12.76
CA GLY A 3 8.81 -10.80 14.01
C GLY A 3 8.12 -9.53 14.55
N GLU A 4 6.97 -9.11 14.00
CA GLU A 4 6.19 -7.96 14.47
C GLU A 4 4.72 -8.29 14.68
N ASP A 5 4.20 -8.00 15.87
CA ASP A 5 2.78 -8.11 16.25
C ASP A 5 1.96 -6.84 15.94
N ARG A 6 2.55 -5.85 15.27
CA ARG A 6 1.88 -4.58 14.95
C ARG A 6 1.25 -4.61 13.57
N ILE A 7 -0.01 -4.17 13.50
CA ILE A 7 -0.69 -3.85 12.24
C ILE A 7 -0.27 -2.45 11.80
N ARG A 8 0.15 -2.34 10.54
CA ARG A 8 0.50 -1.07 9.89
C ARG A 8 -0.39 -0.88 8.66
N TYR A 9 -0.68 0.37 8.37
CA TYR A 9 -1.45 0.76 7.19
C TYR A 9 -0.50 1.21 6.09
N GLY A 10 -0.89 1.00 4.84
CA GLY A 10 -0.10 1.39 3.69
C GLY A 10 -0.98 1.54 2.45
N VAL A 11 -0.42 2.12 1.40
CA VAL A 11 -0.99 2.04 0.05
C VAL A 11 -0.20 1.00 -0.74
N ILE A 12 -0.88 0.27 -1.61
CA ILE A 12 -0.27 -0.75 -2.47
C ILE A 12 -0.59 -0.44 -3.92
N ASN A 13 0.45 -0.44 -4.76
CA ASN A 13 0.29 -0.55 -6.19
C ASN A 13 0.35 -2.03 -6.58
N VAL A 14 -0.65 -2.46 -7.36
CA VAL A 14 -0.81 -3.83 -7.84
C VAL A 14 -0.83 -3.75 -9.36
N GLY A 15 0.26 -4.17 -9.99
CA GLY A 15 0.46 -3.85 -11.40
C GLY A 15 1.38 -4.81 -12.14
N VAL A 16 1.57 -4.55 -13.43
CA VAL A 16 2.57 -5.23 -14.24
C VAL A 16 3.68 -4.24 -14.52
N ASN A 17 4.90 -4.57 -14.13
CA ASN A 17 6.03 -3.66 -14.33
C ASN A 17 6.44 -3.67 -15.82
N PRO A 18 6.27 -2.56 -16.57
CA PRO A 18 6.60 -2.54 -17.99
C PRO A 18 8.11 -2.37 -18.24
N THR A 19 8.86 -1.90 -17.24
CA THR A 19 10.21 -1.35 -17.41
C THR A 19 11.31 -2.20 -16.79
N LEU A 20 11.09 -2.79 -15.62
CA LEU A 20 12.08 -3.61 -14.93
C LEU A 20 12.03 -5.07 -15.37
N LYS A 21 10.82 -5.61 -15.60
CA LYS A 21 10.60 -7.00 -16.04
C LYS A 21 9.27 -7.14 -16.81
N PRO A 22 9.29 -6.93 -18.13
CA PRO A 22 8.07 -6.94 -18.94
C PRO A 22 7.24 -8.21 -18.74
N GLY A 23 5.99 -8.04 -18.30
CA GLY A 23 5.03 -9.14 -18.10
C GLY A 23 5.04 -9.76 -16.70
N GLU A 24 5.93 -9.35 -15.80
CA GLU A 24 5.87 -9.78 -14.39
C GLU A 24 4.90 -8.88 -13.58
N PHE A 25 4.02 -9.55 -12.85
CA PHE A 25 3.16 -8.93 -11.85
C PHE A 25 4.00 -8.48 -10.65
N SER A 26 3.83 -7.23 -10.23
CA SER A 26 4.52 -6.60 -9.12
C SER A 26 3.54 -6.06 -8.09
N LEU A 27 3.93 -6.20 -6.82
CA LEU A 27 3.26 -5.60 -5.68
C LEU A 27 4.25 -4.63 -5.04
N GLU A 28 3.91 -3.35 -5.01
CA GLU A 28 4.73 -2.31 -4.39
C GLU A 28 3.94 -1.66 -3.27
N VAL A 29 4.43 -1.77 -2.03
CA VAL A 29 3.73 -1.28 -0.84
C VAL A 29 4.49 -0.10 -0.25
N HIS A 30 3.80 1.01 -0.04
CA HIS A 30 4.26 2.12 0.77
C HIS A 30 3.60 2.05 2.15
N ILE A 31 4.36 1.61 3.16
CA ILE A 31 3.92 1.48 4.55
C ILE A 31 3.96 2.87 5.20
N LEU A 32 2.85 3.30 5.79
CA LEU A 32 2.75 4.59 6.48
C LEU A 32 3.54 4.58 7.79
N ASP A 33 4.17 5.71 8.11
CA ASP A 33 4.92 5.93 9.35
C ASP A 33 5.98 4.83 9.61
N PHE A 34 6.69 4.43 8.55
CA PHE A 34 7.67 3.34 8.57
C PHE A 34 8.98 3.78 7.91
N ASP A 35 10.10 3.58 8.62
CA ASP A 35 11.44 4.01 8.23
C ASP A 35 12.47 2.97 8.68
N GLU A 36 12.27 1.72 8.25
CA GLU A 36 13.16 0.59 8.56
C GLU A 36 13.36 -0.30 7.33
N ASP A 37 14.52 -0.97 7.26
CA ASP A 37 14.79 -1.97 6.22
C ASP A 37 14.21 -3.34 6.61
N ILE A 38 13.42 -3.93 5.72
CA ILE A 38 12.76 -5.24 5.93
C ILE A 38 13.08 -6.25 4.83
N TYR A 39 14.16 -6.04 4.08
CA TYR A 39 14.62 -6.96 3.05
C TYR A 39 14.76 -8.39 3.61
N GLY A 40 14.19 -9.37 2.90
CA GLY A 40 14.21 -10.78 3.29
C GLY A 40 13.15 -11.19 4.32
N LYS A 41 12.44 -10.25 4.95
CA LYS A 41 11.34 -10.57 5.87
C LYS A 41 10.05 -10.86 5.10
N LYS A 42 9.26 -11.80 5.60
CA LYS A 42 7.89 -12.00 5.09
C LYS A 42 6.91 -11.03 5.70
N MET A 43 5.88 -10.66 4.94
CA MET A 43 4.75 -9.89 5.46
C MET A 43 3.44 -10.42 4.88
N TYR A 44 2.37 -10.24 5.66
CA TYR A 44 1.01 -10.48 5.22
C TYR A 44 0.37 -9.14 4.88
N ILE A 45 -0.41 -9.11 3.82
CA ILE A 45 -1.11 -7.93 3.32
C ILE A 45 -2.59 -8.25 3.29
N GLU A 46 -3.39 -7.40 3.93
CA GLU A 46 -4.84 -7.42 3.83
C GLU A 46 -5.29 -6.24 2.96
N LEU A 47 -6.00 -6.53 1.86
CA LEU A 47 -6.53 -5.49 0.97
C LEU A 47 -7.83 -4.94 1.56
N MET A 48 -7.77 -3.70 2.06
CA MET A 48 -8.90 -3.08 2.75
C MET A 48 -9.83 -2.32 1.81
N GLU A 49 -9.28 -1.53 0.89
CA GLU A 49 -10.05 -0.66 0.00
C GLU A 49 -9.34 -0.47 -1.34
N TYR A 50 -10.13 -0.45 -2.41
CA TYR A 50 -9.66 -0.12 -3.74
C TYR A 50 -9.74 1.39 -3.98
N LEU A 51 -8.60 2.07 -4.10
CA LEU A 51 -8.56 3.54 -4.26
C LEU A 51 -8.84 4.00 -5.68
N ARG A 52 -8.18 3.39 -6.68
CA ARG A 52 -8.29 3.77 -8.10
C ARG A 52 -7.74 2.68 -9.03
N LYS A 53 -8.02 2.83 -10.32
CA LYS A 53 -7.38 2.06 -11.40
C LYS A 53 -5.94 2.51 -11.61
N GLU A 54 -5.15 1.64 -12.23
CA GLU A 54 -3.84 2.02 -12.77
C GLU A 54 -4.02 3.12 -13.81
N GLU A 55 -3.11 4.07 -13.78
CA GLU A 55 -3.09 5.24 -14.66
C GLU A 55 -1.71 5.33 -15.31
N LYS A 56 -1.69 5.77 -16.56
CA LYS A 56 -0.45 6.17 -17.22
C LYS A 56 -0.23 7.64 -16.92
N PHE A 57 1.01 7.99 -16.62
CA PHE A 57 1.41 9.37 -16.37
C PHE A 57 2.33 9.82 -17.50
N ASP A 58 2.15 11.07 -17.92
CA ASP A 58 2.95 11.65 -18.99
C ASP A 58 4.25 12.28 -18.43
N SER A 59 4.36 12.37 -17.09
CA SER A 59 5.55 12.86 -16.39
C SER A 59 5.78 12.19 -15.02
N VAL A 60 7.00 12.33 -14.50
CA VAL A 60 7.35 11.85 -13.16
C VAL A 60 6.65 12.69 -12.08
N GLU A 61 6.48 13.98 -12.34
CA GLU A 61 5.81 14.91 -11.44
C GLU A 61 4.33 14.53 -11.23
N GLU A 62 3.62 14.14 -12.29
CA GLU A 62 2.25 13.62 -12.21
C GLU A 62 2.17 12.32 -11.40
N LEU A 63 3.10 11.39 -11.63
CA LEU A 63 3.18 10.15 -10.87
C LEU A 63 3.38 10.43 -9.37
N ILE A 64 4.33 11.31 -9.02
CA ILE A 64 4.60 11.70 -7.63
C ILE A 64 3.36 12.35 -7.00
N ALA A 65 2.71 13.27 -7.71
CA ALA A 65 1.51 13.95 -7.22
C ALA A 65 0.37 12.97 -6.97
N CYS A 66 0.18 12.00 -7.88
CA CYS A 66 -0.82 10.95 -7.73
C CYS A 66 -0.56 10.07 -6.51
N ILE A 67 0.68 9.56 -6.35
CA ILE A 67 1.07 8.76 -5.19
C ILE A 67 0.87 9.55 -3.88
N ALA A 68 1.30 10.81 -3.84
CA ALA A 68 1.12 11.67 -2.68
C ALA A 68 -0.36 11.86 -2.31
N ASN A 69 -1.22 12.00 -3.32
CA ASN A 69 -2.67 12.07 -3.11
C ASN A 69 -3.25 10.75 -2.60
N ASP A 70 -2.86 9.61 -3.17
CA ASP A 70 -3.29 8.28 -2.72
C ASP A 70 -2.92 8.06 -1.25
N VAL A 71 -1.68 8.39 -0.87
CA VAL A 71 -1.19 8.34 0.51
C VAL A 71 -2.00 9.26 1.43
N ALA A 72 -2.28 10.50 1.02
CA ALA A 72 -3.05 11.45 1.83
C ALA A 72 -4.50 10.99 2.04
N VAL A 73 -5.16 10.52 0.98
CA VAL A 73 -6.53 9.99 1.01
C VAL A 73 -6.61 8.80 1.97
N TRP A 74 -5.71 7.83 1.81
CA TRP A 74 -5.69 6.65 2.66
C TRP A 74 -5.31 6.96 4.11
N THR A 75 -4.37 7.90 4.34
CA THR A 75 -4.01 8.34 5.69
C THR A 75 -5.21 8.95 6.42
N LYS A 76 -6.07 9.70 5.71
CA LYS A 76 -7.30 10.23 6.30
C LYS A 76 -8.31 9.11 6.60
N ARG A 77 -8.60 8.24 5.62
CA ARG A 77 -9.58 7.15 5.77
C ARG A 77 -9.19 6.13 6.84
N SER A 78 -7.92 5.73 6.89
CA SER A 78 -7.42 4.77 7.87
C SER A 78 -7.55 5.26 9.31
N LYS A 79 -7.48 6.57 9.56
CA LYS A 79 -7.76 7.17 10.87
C LYS A 79 -9.24 7.06 11.23
N GLU A 80 -10.14 7.26 10.27
CA GLU A 80 -11.59 7.11 10.48
C GLU A 80 -11.93 5.64 10.82
N LEU A 81 -11.29 4.68 10.15
CA LEU A 81 -11.43 3.24 10.45
C LEU A 81 -10.89 2.85 11.83
N LYS A 82 -9.80 3.48 12.30
CA LYS A 82 -9.31 3.25 13.68
C LYS A 82 -10.28 3.75 14.74
N ASN A 83 -11.06 4.78 14.43
CA ASN A 83 -12.02 5.39 15.34
C ASN A 83 -13.38 4.65 15.36
N GLY A 84 -13.74 3.99 14.26
CA GLY A 84 -14.89 3.09 14.20
C GLY A 84 -14.44 1.64 14.40
N SER A 85 -14.55 1.12 15.63
CA SER A 85 -14.23 -0.26 16.05
C SER A 85 -13.84 -1.24 14.93
N CYS A 86 -12.57 -1.63 14.90
CA CYS A 86 -12.02 -2.70 14.07
C CYS A 86 -12.98 -3.90 14.00
N ILE A 87 -13.49 -4.19 12.80
CA ILE A 87 -14.02 -5.50 12.47
C ILE A 87 -12.80 -6.42 12.39
N LYS A 88 -12.62 -7.29 13.38
CA LYS A 88 -11.73 -8.44 13.26
C LYS A 88 -12.29 -9.31 12.14
N ILE A 89 -11.74 -9.20 10.93
CA ILE A 89 -11.96 -10.22 9.91
C ILE A 89 -11.14 -11.44 10.36
N GLY A 90 -11.84 -12.57 10.45
CA GLY A 90 -11.43 -13.76 11.19
C GLY A 90 -10.08 -14.33 10.79
N GLU A 91 -9.48 -15.00 11.77
CA GLU A 91 -8.37 -15.93 11.63
C GLU A 91 -8.67 -16.93 10.49
N PHE A 92 -7.74 -17.03 9.53
CA PHE A 92 -7.64 -18.17 8.62
C PHE A 92 -6.64 -19.16 9.20
#